data_AF-A0A145VRE8-F1
#
_entry.id   AF-A0A145VRE8-F1
#
_cell.length_a   1.000
_cell.length_b   1.000
_cell.length_c   1.000
_cell.angle_alpha   90.00
_cell.angle_beta   90.00
_cell.angle_gamma   90.00
#
_symmetry.space_group_name_H-M   'P 1'
#
loop_
_entity.id
_entity.type
_entity.pdbx_description
1 polymer ?
#
loop_
_entity_poly.entity_id
_entity_poly.type
_entity_poly.pdbx_seq_one_letter_code
_entity_poly.pdbx_strand_id
1 'polypeptide(L)'
;MLTPLLESSQPQLQGRLLVVLCSYRGGIGNPPSFSFARLVPRLGPIARLLDRLSLLSLRQFIASNRDFFANVRTVGYQVGLLEDALRLASPSGVTIRVDEALAQDAACEKLASFGQVEVRAAGDLLSANEAADSVLLIYPDALGLGWAPLESRLPRGPVYAVNGRRRIFPLNACTRRKLRWRRLLASTRATELLATIAIVPLAAGLAAWDALRGKS
;
A
#
# COMPACT_ATOMS: atom_id res chain seq x y z
N MET A 1 -13.82 14.89 -20.95
CA MET A 1 -14.27 13.49 -20.94
C MET A 1 -14.51 13.04 -19.51
N LEU A 2 -15.75 13.14 -19.06
CA LEU A 2 -16.19 12.59 -17.78
C LEU A 2 -16.38 11.10 -17.98
N THR A 3 -15.51 10.29 -17.39
CA THR A 3 -15.68 8.85 -17.32
C THR A 3 -17.05 8.58 -16.70
N PRO A 4 -17.94 7.79 -17.34
CA PRO A 4 -19.21 7.43 -16.73
C PRO A 4 -18.91 6.85 -15.34
N LEU A 5 -19.57 7.41 -14.33
CA LEU A 5 -19.59 6.84 -12.99
C LEU A 5 -20.02 5.40 -13.15
N LEU A 6 -19.12 4.47 -12.81
CA LEU A 6 -19.41 3.05 -12.72
C LEU A 6 -20.77 2.89 -12.04
N GLU A 7 -21.79 2.53 -12.81
CA GLU A 7 -23.03 1.96 -12.31
C GLU A 7 -22.63 0.81 -11.40
N SER A 8 -22.62 1.13 -10.10
CA SER A 8 -23.09 0.35 -8.97
C SER A 8 -23.33 -1.14 -9.21
N SER A 9 -22.32 -1.89 -9.64
CA SER A 9 -22.22 -3.28 -9.22
C SER A 9 -21.92 -3.22 -7.72
N GLN A 10 -22.98 -3.12 -6.90
CA GLN A 10 -22.86 -3.31 -5.47
C GLN A 10 -22.06 -4.59 -5.26
N PRO A 11 -21.06 -4.58 -4.37
CA PRO A 11 -20.20 -5.73 -4.19
C PRO A 11 -21.10 -6.91 -3.79
N GLN A 12 -21.08 -7.99 -4.58
CA GLN A 12 -21.81 -9.21 -4.25
C GLN A 12 -21.05 -9.92 -3.11
N LEU A 13 -21.22 -9.40 -1.90
CA LEU A 13 -20.72 -9.97 -0.65
C LEU A 13 -21.82 -10.90 -0.11
N GLN A 14 -22.05 -12.00 -0.83
CA GLN A 14 -23.02 -13.03 -0.47
C GLN A 14 -22.30 -14.30 -0.02
N GLY A 15 -23.01 -15.15 0.72
CA GLY A 15 -22.48 -16.42 1.22
C GLY A 15 -21.53 -16.25 2.42
N ARG A 16 -20.61 -17.20 2.58
CA ARG A 16 -19.57 -17.18 3.63
C ARG A 16 -18.49 -16.19 3.23
N LEU A 17 -18.36 -15.12 4.01
CA LEU A 17 -17.43 -14.03 3.76
C LEU A 17 -16.17 -14.20 4.61
N LEU A 18 -15.01 -14.21 3.96
CA LEU A 18 -13.73 -14.04 4.63
C LEU A 18 -13.31 -12.57 4.57
N VAL A 19 -13.23 -11.93 5.72
CA VAL A 19 -12.70 -10.57 5.88
C VAL A 19 -11.24 -10.65 6.30
N VAL A 20 -10.37 -9.88 5.67
CA VAL A 20 -8.96 -9.76 6.04
C VAL A 20 -8.66 -8.31 6.41
N LEU A 21 -8.35 -8.06 7.68
CA LEU A 21 -7.87 -6.76 8.16
C LEU A 21 -6.36 -6.66 7.98
N CYS A 22 -5.94 -5.73 7.14
CA CYS A 22 -4.54 -5.53 6.78
C CYS A 22 -3.88 -4.51 7.72
N SER A 23 -2.77 -4.89 8.36
CA SER A 23 -1.89 -3.92 9.03
C SER A 23 -1.17 -3.00 8.06
N TYR A 24 -0.74 -1.83 8.53
CA TYR A 24 0.10 -0.98 7.71
C TYR A 24 1.54 -1.52 7.66
N ARG A 25 2.06 -1.76 6.45
CA ARG A 25 3.42 -2.25 6.20
C ARG A 25 4.26 -1.25 5.41
N GLY A 26 3.96 0.04 5.58
CA GLY A 26 4.79 1.08 4.98
C GLY A 26 6.04 1.34 5.81
N GLY A 27 7.21 1.33 5.16
CA GLY A 27 8.44 2.06 5.49
C GLY A 27 9.19 1.39 6.62
N ILE A 28 8.50 1.29 7.73
CA ILE A 28 8.77 0.50 8.92
C ILE A 28 8.87 -0.99 8.54
N GLY A 29 10.07 -1.55 8.63
CA GLY A 29 10.35 -2.97 8.41
C GLY A 29 10.91 -3.34 7.02
N ASN A 30 10.96 -2.40 6.07
CA ASN A 30 11.78 -2.65 4.87
C ASN A 30 13.25 -2.51 5.28
N PRO A 31 14.12 -3.49 4.95
CA PRO A 31 15.55 -3.33 5.19
C PRO A 31 16.01 -2.04 4.50
N PRO A 32 16.95 -1.29 5.13
CA PRO A 32 17.48 -0.07 4.53
C PRO A 32 17.93 -0.37 3.10
N SER A 33 17.65 0.54 2.19
CA SER A 33 18.03 0.39 0.78
C SER A 33 19.49 -0.05 0.67
N PHE A 34 19.74 -1.03 -0.21
CA PHE A 34 21.07 -1.55 -0.56
C PHE A 34 22.13 -0.44 -0.60
N SER A 35 23.15 -0.51 0.27
CA SER A 35 24.26 0.45 0.33
C SER A 35 25.56 -0.27 -0.04
N PHE A 36 26.20 0.19 -1.12
CA PHE A 36 27.51 -0.28 -1.53
C PHE A 36 28.55 -0.01 -0.46
N ALA A 37 28.45 1.12 0.26
CA ALA A 37 29.38 1.47 1.34
C ALA A 37 29.27 0.53 2.55
N ARG A 38 28.08 -0.02 2.84
CA ARG A 38 27.91 -1.02 3.91
C ARG A 38 28.35 -2.42 3.50
N LEU A 39 28.07 -2.82 2.25
CA LEU A 39 28.36 -4.16 1.77
C LEU A 39 29.84 -4.37 1.46
N VAL A 40 30.50 -3.34 0.93
CA VAL A 40 31.91 -3.43 0.52
C VAL A 40 32.69 -2.25 1.10
N PRO A 41 32.92 -2.22 2.43
CA PRO A 41 33.58 -1.08 3.09
C PRO A 41 34.99 -0.81 2.57
N ARG A 42 35.65 -1.84 2.00
CA ARG A 42 36.99 -1.73 1.37
C ARG A 42 37.04 -0.79 0.16
N LEU A 43 35.91 -0.55 -0.52
CA LEU A 43 35.84 0.38 -1.66
C LEU A 43 35.79 1.86 -1.23
N GLY A 44 35.68 2.15 0.08
CA GLY A 44 35.85 3.48 0.67
C GLY A 44 35.11 4.61 -0.08
N PRO A 45 35.83 5.59 -0.68
CA PRO A 45 35.21 6.72 -1.38
C PRO A 45 34.44 6.33 -2.65
N ILE A 46 34.84 5.26 -3.35
CA ILE A 46 34.16 4.79 -4.56
C ILE A 46 32.77 4.27 -4.20
N ALA A 47 32.64 3.50 -3.12
CA ALA A 47 31.35 3.02 -2.64
C ALA A 47 30.42 4.16 -2.20
N ARG A 48 30.96 5.24 -1.63
CA ARG A 48 30.19 6.45 -1.30
C ARG A 48 29.73 7.20 -2.56
N LEU A 49 30.56 7.25 -3.60
CA LEU A 49 30.18 7.82 -4.89
C LEU A 49 29.08 6.99 -5.55
N LEU A 50 29.19 5.65 -5.53
CA LEU A 50 28.15 4.74 -6.01
C LEU A 50 26.85 4.86 -5.21
N ASP A 51 26.91 5.03 -3.90
CA ASP A 51 25.72 5.30 -3.07
C ASP A 51 25.07 6.65 -3.42
N ARG A 52 25.87 7.69 -3.75
CA ARG A 52 25.34 8.98 -4.25
C ARG A 52 24.72 8.84 -5.64
N LEU A 53 25.40 8.17 -6.56
CA LEU A 53 24.93 7.94 -7.94
C LEU A 53 23.69 7.03 -7.98
N SER A 54 23.59 6.08 -7.06
CA SER A 54 22.43 5.20 -6.91
C SER A 54 21.27 5.86 -6.15
N LEU A 55 21.39 7.14 -5.81
CA LEU A 55 20.35 7.94 -5.14
C LEU A 55 19.94 7.33 -3.79
N LEU A 56 20.88 6.75 -3.04
CA LEU A 56 20.59 6.09 -1.77
C LEU A 56 19.95 7.04 -0.74
N SER A 57 20.43 8.29 -0.67
CA SER A 57 19.87 9.33 0.20
C SER A 57 18.42 9.64 -0.17
N LEU A 58 18.12 9.72 -1.47
CA LEU A 58 16.75 9.91 -1.96
C LEU A 58 15.87 8.70 -1.62
N ARG A 59 16.38 7.47 -1.76
CA ARG A 59 15.63 6.25 -1.39
C ARG A 59 15.31 6.20 0.10
N GLN A 60 16.26 6.57 0.95
CA GLN A 60 16.06 6.66 2.40
C GLN A 60 15.06 7.76 2.75
N PHE A 61 15.18 8.94 2.12
CA PHE A 61 14.24 10.04 2.27
C PHE A 61 12.82 9.65 1.82
N ILE A 62 12.69 8.97 0.69
CA ILE A 62 11.40 8.46 0.21
C ILE A 62 10.85 7.45 1.20
N ALA A 63 11.66 6.52 1.71
CA ALA A 63 11.21 5.52 2.67
C ALA A 63 10.71 6.17 3.98
N SER A 64 11.43 7.15 4.53
CA SER A 64 11.03 7.83 5.77
C SER A 64 9.80 8.72 5.59
N ASN A 65 9.65 9.37 4.43
CA ASN A 65 8.52 10.26 4.17
C ASN A 65 7.32 9.54 3.54
N ARG A 66 7.46 8.28 3.09
CA ARG A 66 6.36 7.52 2.49
C ARG A 66 5.20 7.37 3.47
N ASP A 67 5.54 7.13 4.73
CA ASP A 67 4.55 6.82 5.76
C ASP A 67 3.70 8.05 6.11
N PHE A 68 4.30 9.25 6.02
CA PHE A 68 3.59 10.52 6.13
C PHE A 68 2.51 10.68 5.05
N PHE A 69 2.82 10.35 3.79
CA PHE A 69 1.87 10.52 2.68
C PHE A 69 0.87 9.37 2.53
N ALA A 70 1.12 8.22 3.15
CA ALA A 70 0.22 7.09 3.08
C ALA A 70 -1.11 7.34 3.82
N ASN A 71 -1.13 8.29 4.76
CA ASN A 71 -2.30 8.63 5.59
C ASN A 71 -2.94 7.37 6.21
N VAL A 72 -2.12 6.66 6.98
CA VAL A 72 -2.48 5.40 7.61
C VAL A 72 -3.69 5.60 8.51
N ARG A 73 -4.67 4.71 8.37
CA ARG A 73 -5.88 4.69 9.19
C ARG A 73 -5.70 3.78 10.39
N THR A 74 -6.26 4.21 11.51
CA THR A 74 -6.30 3.44 12.76
C THR A 74 -7.12 2.15 12.58
N VAL A 75 -6.90 1.17 13.45
CA VAL A 75 -7.70 -0.07 13.44
C VAL A 75 -9.18 0.24 13.66
N GLY A 76 -9.51 1.14 14.59
CA GLY A 76 -10.89 1.58 14.80
C GLY A 76 -11.55 2.15 13.53
N TYR A 77 -10.80 2.83 12.66
CA TYR A 77 -11.32 3.27 11.36
C TYR A 77 -11.58 2.08 10.42
N GLN A 78 -10.70 1.08 10.38
CA GLN A 78 -10.89 -0.14 9.60
C GLN A 78 -12.09 -0.96 10.07
N VAL A 79 -12.33 -1.02 11.38
CA VAL A 79 -13.53 -1.63 11.96
C VAL A 79 -14.79 -0.92 11.45
N GLY A 80 -14.78 0.42 11.39
CA GLY A 80 -15.87 1.19 10.78
C GLY A 80 -16.05 0.90 9.28
N LEU A 81 -14.97 0.69 8.53
CA LEU A 81 -15.06 0.26 7.12
C LEU A 81 -15.72 -1.12 6.98
N LEU A 82 -15.40 -2.05 7.89
CA LEU A 82 -16.02 -3.37 7.93
C LEU A 82 -17.52 -3.25 8.20
N GLU A 83 -17.90 -2.48 9.22
CA GLU A 83 -19.30 -2.23 9.56
C GLU A 83 -20.07 -1.65 8.36
N ASP A 84 -19.53 -0.61 7.72
CA ASP A 84 -20.13 0.00 6.53
C ASP A 84 -20.26 -1.02 5.38
N ALA A 85 -19.27 -1.88 5.16
CA ALA A 85 -19.31 -2.91 4.13
C ALA A 85 -20.34 -4.02 4.44
N LEU A 86 -20.45 -4.43 5.71
CA LEU A 86 -21.42 -5.43 6.14
C LEU A 86 -22.86 -4.90 6.10
N ARG A 87 -23.09 -3.60 6.31
CA ARG A 87 -24.42 -2.99 6.12
C ARG A 87 -24.92 -3.05 4.67
N LEU A 88 -23.99 -3.11 3.71
CA LEU A 88 -24.28 -3.22 2.28
C LEU A 88 -24.34 -4.70 1.81
N ALA A 89 -24.13 -5.64 2.73
CA ALA A 89 -24.00 -7.06 2.46
C ALA A 89 -24.96 -7.87 3.33
N SER A 90 -25.26 -9.10 2.92
CA SER A 90 -26.02 -10.05 3.73
C SER A 90 -25.29 -11.41 3.70
N PRO A 91 -24.08 -11.52 4.29
CA PRO A 91 -23.34 -12.77 4.31
C PRO A 91 -24.03 -13.80 5.21
N SER A 92 -23.96 -15.08 4.84
CA SER A 92 -24.48 -16.19 5.65
C SER A 92 -23.56 -16.55 6.83
N GLY A 93 -22.31 -16.09 6.79
CA GLY A 93 -21.34 -16.20 7.87
C GLY A 93 -20.13 -15.32 7.60
N VAL A 94 -19.46 -14.86 8.66
CA VAL A 94 -18.30 -13.97 8.55
C VAL A 94 -17.16 -14.53 9.38
N THR A 95 -16.02 -14.78 8.72
CA THR A 95 -14.75 -15.07 9.37
C THR A 95 -13.83 -13.87 9.15
N ILE A 96 -13.26 -13.34 10.23
CA ILE A 96 -12.42 -12.15 10.21
C ILE A 96 -11.02 -12.57 10.59
N ARG A 97 -10.08 -12.37 9.66
CA ARG A 97 -8.66 -12.60 9.90
C ARG A 97 -7.94 -11.29 10.07
N VAL A 98 -7.26 -11.17 11.20
CA VAL A 98 -6.53 -9.97 11.60
C VAL A 98 -5.04 -10.28 11.51
N ASP A 99 -4.30 -9.41 10.85
CA ASP A 99 -2.83 -9.46 10.87
C ASP A 99 -2.33 -9.37 12.32
N GLU A 100 -1.43 -10.25 12.72
CA GLU A 100 -0.81 -10.28 14.05
C GLU A 100 -0.26 -8.93 14.51
N ALA A 101 0.19 -8.10 13.58
CA ALA A 101 0.67 -6.75 13.85
C ALA A 101 -0.41 -5.81 14.44
N LEU A 102 -1.69 -6.17 14.32
CA LEU A 102 -2.84 -5.45 14.89
C LEU A 102 -3.41 -6.10 16.15
N ALA A 103 -2.89 -7.26 16.57
CA ALA A 103 -3.52 -8.11 17.59
C ALA A 103 -3.67 -7.41 18.96
N GLN A 104 -2.79 -6.47 19.28
CA GLN A 104 -2.78 -5.74 20.55
C GLN A 104 -3.70 -4.51 20.55
N ASP A 105 -4.32 -4.16 19.42
CA ASP A 105 -5.19 -2.99 19.34
C ASP A 105 -6.56 -3.31 19.96
N ALA A 106 -6.98 -2.51 20.94
CA ALA A 106 -8.25 -2.68 21.64
C ALA A 106 -9.47 -2.63 20.69
N ALA A 107 -9.36 -1.97 19.53
CA ALA A 107 -10.43 -1.97 18.55
C ALA A 107 -10.70 -3.36 17.95
N CYS A 108 -9.76 -4.31 18.04
CA CYS A 108 -9.96 -5.68 17.60
C CYS A 108 -11.04 -6.42 18.42
N GLU A 109 -11.30 -6.04 19.67
CA GLU A 109 -12.38 -6.62 20.47
C GLU A 109 -13.75 -6.43 19.83
N LYS A 110 -13.96 -5.29 19.14
CA LYS A 110 -15.21 -4.99 18.43
C LYS A 110 -15.45 -5.93 17.24
N LEU A 111 -14.40 -6.54 16.69
CA LEU A 111 -14.53 -7.43 15.54
C LEU A 111 -15.35 -8.68 15.85
N ALA A 112 -15.31 -9.15 17.10
CA ALA A 112 -16.08 -10.33 17.54
C ALA A 112 -17.61 -10.13 17.40
N SER A 113 -18.09 -8.89 17.38
CA SER A 113 -19.52 -8.59 17.14
C SER A 113 -19.96 -8.83 15.69
N PHE A 114 -19.02 -8.89 14.74
CA PHE A 114 -19.31 -9.07 13.32
C PHE A 114 -19.11 -10.51 12.83
N GLY A 115 -18.39 -11.35 13.57
CA GLY A 115 -18.08 -12.73 13.15
C GLY A 115 -16.98 -13.40 13.96
N GLN A 116 -16.54 -14.57 13.50
CA GLN A 116 -15.44 -15.31 14.13
C GLN A 116 -14.10 -14.65 13.83
N VAL A 117 -13.35 -14.26 14.86
CA VAL A 117 -12.07 -13.55 14.71
C VAL A 117 -10.89 -14.53 14.87
N GLU A 118 -9.94 -14.48 13.95
CA GLU A 118 -8.68 -15.21 14.00
C GLU A 118 -7.50 -14.26 13.79
N VAL A 119 -6.51 -14.32 14.67
CA VAL A 119 -5.25 -13.60 14.50
C VAL A 119 -4.25 -14.50 13.75
N ARG A 120 -3.63 -14.00 12.68
CA ARG A 120 -2.67 -14.78 11.87
C ARG A 120 -1.50 -13.90 11.42
N ALA A 121 -0.35 -14.53 11.20
CA ALA A 121 0.76 -13.89 10.52
C ALA A 121 0.37 -13.50 9.09
N ALA A 122 0.92 -12.41 8.56
CA ALA A 122 0.53 -11.90 7.24
C ALA A 122 0.70 -12.90 6.08
N GLY A 123 1.67 -13.82 6.19
CA GLY A 123 1.87 -14.89 5.21
C GLY A 123 0.72 -15.89 5.16
N ASP A 124 -0.01 -16.04 6.26
CA ASP A 124 -0.99 -17.10 6.51
C ASP A 124 -2.43 -16.59 6.56
N LEU A 125 -2.66 -15.29 6.38
CA LEU A 125 -4.00 -14.67 6.38
C LEU A 125 -4.96 -15.29 5.36
N LEU A 126 -4.46 -15.95 4.32
CA LEU A 126 -5.25 -16.63 3.30
C LEU A 126 -5.15 -18.17 3.35
N SER A 127 -4.51 -18.74 4.37
CA SER A 127 -4.40 -20.20 4.50
C SER A 127 -5.77 -20.84 4.79
N ALA A 128 -6.03 -22.06 4.32
CA ALA A 128 -7.30 -22.79 4.56
C ALA A 128 -8.61 -22.07 4.09
N ASN A 129 -8.56 -21.29 3.01
CA ASN A 129 -9.69 -20.52 2.47
C ASN A 129 -10.77 -21.35 1.73
N GLU A 130 -10.78 -22.69 1.85
CA GLU A 130 -11.63 -23.55 1.01
C GLU A 130 -13.14 -23.37 1.24
N ALA A 131 -13.53 -22.76 2.38
CA ALA A 131 -14.93 -22.61 2.75
C ALA A 131 -15.52 -21.22 2.47
N ALA A 132 -14.76 -20.24 1.99
CA ALA A 132 -15.24 -18.87 1.78
C ALA A 132 -15.72 -18.65 0.33
N ASP A 133 -16.96 -18.18 0.18
CA ASP A 133 -17.56 -17.85 -1.11
C ASP A 133 -17.00 -16.53 -1.68
N SER A 134 -16.62 -15.61 -0.80
CA SER A 134 -16.01 -14.33 -1.17
C SER A 134 -14.98 -13.85 -0.14
N VAL A 135 -14.04 -13.02 -0.61
CA VAL A 135 -12.99 -12.42 0.24
C VAL A 135 -13.09 -10.89 0.20
N LEU A 136 -13.06 -10.25 1.36
CA LEU A 136 -13.01 -8.79 1.52
C LEU A 136 -11.70 -8.38 2.20
N LEU A 137 -10.84 -7.66 1.47
CA LEU A 137 -9.63 -7.06 2.03
C LEU A 137 -9.92 -5.66 2.54
N ILE A 138 -9.52 -5.34 3.77
CA ILE A 138 -9.64 -4.00 4.33
C ILE A 138 -8.25 -3.41 4.49
N TYR A 139 -7.91 -2.47 3.62
CA TYR A 139 -6.61 -1.82 3.65
C TYR A 139 -6.55 -0.67 4.67
N PRO A 140 -5.40 -0.49 5.35
CA PRO A 140 -5.18 0.62 6.28
C PRO A 140 -4.98 1.96 5.55
N ASP A 141 -4.73 1.95 4.24
CA ASP A 141 -4.41 3.12 3.44
C ASP A 141 -5.16 3.12 2.09
N ALA A 142 -4.96 4.17 1.29
CA ALA A 142 -5.68 4.33 0.03
C ALA A 142 -5.26 3.34 -1.08
N LEU A 143 -4.06 2.78 -0.99
CA LEU A 143 -3.41 1.94 -2.00
C LEU A 143 -3.15 0.50 -1.53
N GLY A 144 -3.27 0.18 -0.23
CA GLY A 144 -2.90 -1.11 0.33
C GLY A 144 -1.39 -1.36 0.20
N LEU A 145 -0.58 -0.43 0.70
CA LEU A 145 0.88 -0.51 0.61
C LEU A 145 1.40 -1.73 1.40
N GLY A 146 2.29 -2.50 0.77
CA GLY A 146 2.89 -3.70 1.38
C GLY A 146 2.10 -5.00 1.19
N TRP A 147 0.88 -4.96 0.67
CA TRP A 147 -0.01 -6.13 0.56
C TRP A 147 0.02 -6.87 -0.78
N ALA A 148 0.88 -6.44 -1.71
CA ALA A 148 1.05 -7.11 -3.00
C ALA A 148 1.39 -8.61 -2.90
N PRO A 149 2.21 -9.09 -1.93
CA PRO A 149 2.48 -10.52 -1.77
C PRO A 149 1.27 -11.33 -1.30
N LEU A 150 0.36 -10.75 -0.51
CA LEU A 150 -0.90 -11.40 -0.13
C LEU A 150 -1.83 -11.47 -1.35
N GLU A 151 -1.88 -10.40 -2.14
CA GLU A 151 -2.74 -10.33 -3.32
C GLU A 151 -2.39 -11.37 -4.39
N SER A 152 -1.12 -11.77 -4.51
CA SER A 152 -0.74 -12.83 -5.45
C SER A 152 -1.20 -14.23 -5.02
N ARG A 153 -1.55 -14.40 -3.73
CA ARG A 153 -2.04 -15.66 -3.15
C ARG A 153 -3.57 -15.72 -3.04
N LEU A 154 -4.27 -14.69 -3.50
CA LEU A 154 -5.73 -14.66 -3.44
C LEU A 154 -6.35 -15.77 -4.28
N PRO A 155 -7.49 -16.33 -3.83
CA PRO A 155 -8.23 -17.33 -4.59
C PRO A 155 -8.73 -16.73 -5.92
N ARG A 156 -9.12 -17.62 -6.86
CA ARG A 156 -9.74 -17.24 -8.14
C ARG A 156 -11.17 -16.72 -8.00
N GLY A 157 -11.79 -16.89 -6.83
CA GLY A 157 -13.16 -16.47 -6.54
C GLY A 157 -13.35 -14.95 -6.41
N PRO A 158 -14.57 -14.51 -6.05
CA PRO A 158 -14.88 -13.10 -5.81
C PRO A 158 -14.00 -12.51 -4.70
N VAL A 159 -13.17 -11.53 -5.08
CA VAL A 159 -12.36 -10.76 -4.12
C VAL A 159 -12.70 -9.29 -4.27
N TYR A 160 -12.96 -8.65 -3.15
CA TYR A 160 -13.20 -7.22 -3.03
C TYR A 160 -12.16 -6.60 -2.10
N ALA A 161 -11.90 -5.31 -2.30
CA ALA A 161 -11.08 -4.54 -1.39
C ALA A 161 -11.79 -3.24 -1.00
N VAL A 162 -11.68 -2.88 0.27
CA VAL A 162 -12.05 -1.57 0.80
C VAL A 162 -10.77 -0.84 1.16
N ASN A 163 -10.61 0.37 0.63
CA ASN A 163 -9.45 1.19 0.96
C ASN A 163 -9.74 2.23 2.05
N GLY A 164 -8.69 2.87 2.56
CA GLY A 164 -8.78 3.94 3.56
C GLY A 164 -9.57 5.19 3.12
N ARG A 165 -10.07 5.24 1.87
CA ARG A 165 -10.98 6.27 1.33
C ARG A 165 -12.43 5.79 1.22
N ARG A 166 -12.80 4.71 1.91
CA ARG A 166 -14.16 4.11 1.92
C ARG A 166 -14.65 3.65 0.56
N ARG A 167 -13.74 3.32 -0.37
CA ARG A 167 -14.12 2.82 -1.70
C ARG A 167 -14.01 1.31 -1.72
N ILE A 168 -15.11 0.63 -2.02
CA ILE A 168 -15.16 -0.81 -2.27
C ILE A 168 -15.00 -1.04 -3.77
N PHE A 169 -14.15 -1.98 -4.17
CA PHE A 169 -13.97 -2.34 -5.58
C PHE A 169 -13.57 -3.81 -5.74
N PRO A 170 -13.94 -4.45 -6.86
CA PRO A 170 -13.51 -5.81 -7.16
C PRO A 170 -12.01 -5.84 -7.46
N LEU A 171 -11.31 -6.83 -6.89
CA LEU A 171 -9.87 -7.02 -7.03
C LEU A 171 -9.52 -8.03 -8.13
N ASN A 172 -9.95 -7.73 -9.35
CA ASN A 172 -9.64 -8.48 -10.56
C ASN A 172 -8.24 -8.15 -11.13
N ALA A 173 -7.82 -8.86 -12.19
CA ALA A 173 -6.50 -8.67 -12.80
C ALA A 173 -6.24 -7.21 -13.27
N CYS A 174 -7.27 -6.53 -13.77
CA CYS A 174 -7.17 -5.14 -14.24
C CYS A 174 -6.96 -4.17 -13.07
N THR A 175 -7.76 -4.28 -12.01
CA THR A 175 -7.64 -3.43 -10.82
C THR A 175 -6.33 -3.70 -10.07
N ARG A 176 -5.89 -4.96 -9.98
CA ARG A 176 -4.56 -5.33 -9.44
C ARG A 176 -3.43 -4.65 -10.22
N ARG A 177 -3.47 -4.66 -11.56
CA ARG A 177 -2.46 -3.99 -12.39
C ARG A 177 -2.46 -2.48 -12.16
N LYS A 178 -3.63 -1.84 -12.11
CA LYS A 178 -3.77 -0.41 -11.82
C LYS A 178 -3.24 -0.06 -10.43
N LEU A 179 -3.56 -0.87 -9.41
CA LEU A 179 -3.02 -0.70 -8.06
C LEU A 179 -1.51 -0.87 -8.03
N ARG A 180 -0.95 -1.87 -8.72
CA ARG A 180 0.50 -2.07 -8.82
C ARG A 180 1.20 -0.83 -9.40
N TRP A 181 0.66 -0.24 -10.46
CA TRP A 181 1.18 1.01 -11.03
C TRP A 181 1.07 2.18 -10.05
N ARG A 182 -0.08 2.35 -9.38
CA ARG A 182 -0.25 3.41 -8.37
C ARG A 182 0.71 3.25 -7.20
N ARG A 183 0.92 2.01 -6.72
CA ARG A 183 1.90 1.69 -5.68
C ARG A 183 3.33 1.97 -6.16
N LEU A 184 3.66 1.62 -7.39
CA LEU A 184 4.96 1.93 -7.99
C LEU A 184 5.18 3.44 -8.05
N LEU A 185 4.21 4.21 -8.53
CA LEU A 185 4.31 5.67 -8.59
C LEU A 185 4.45 6.28 -7.19
N ALA A 186 3.67 5.79 -6.23
CA ALA A 186 3.75 6.22 -4.84
C ALA A 186 5.07 5.83 -4.16
N SER A 187 5.65 4.68 -4.49
CA SER A 187 6.89 4.19 -3.88
C SER A 187 8.16 4.75 -4.52
N THR A 188 8.13 5.02 -5.83
CA THR A 188 9.29 5.54 -6.56
C THR A 188 9.36 7.05 -6.57
N ARG A 189 8.24 7.72 -6.28
CA ARG A 189 8.08 9.17 -6.50
C ARG A 189 8.61 9.59 -7.87
N ALA A 190 8.38 8.76 -8.89
CA ALA A 190 8.96 8.92 -10.22
C ALA A 190 8.70 10.31 -10.79
N THR A 191 7.55 10.91 -10.49
CA THR A 191 7.22 12.28 -10.90
C THR A 191 8.16 13.32 -10.28
N GLU A 192 8.48 13.21 -8.99
CA GLU A 192 9.41 14.12 -8.31
C GLU A 192 10.84 13.93 -8.84
N LEU A 193 11.24 12.67 -9.07
CA LEU A 193 12.55 12.36 -9.64
C LEU A 193 12.68 12.93 -11.07
N LEU A 194 11.68 12.70 -11.93
CA LEU A 194 11.66 13.22 -13.30
C LEU A 194 11.66 14.75 -13.32
N ALA A 195 10.87 15.40 -12.45
CA ALA A 195 10.89 16.85 -12.30
C ALA A 195 12.28 17.35 -11.88
N THR A 196 12.94 16.66 -10.95
CA THR A 196 14.29 17.02 -10.51
C THR A 196 15.31 16.89 -11.66
N ILE A 197 15.23 15.78 -12.41
CA ILE A 197 16.09 15.53 -13.58
C ILE A 197 15.89 16.61 -14.67
N ALA A 198 14.68 17.12 -14.83
CA ALA A 198 14.39 18.17 -15.81
C ALA A 198 14.79 19.58 -15.32
N ILE A 199 14.47 19.91 -14.06
CA ILE A 199 14.64 21.26 -13.49
C ILE A 199 16.10 21.56 -13.20
N VAL A 200 16.88 20.60 -12.68
CA VAL A 200 18.27 20.86 -12.27
C VAL A 200 19.17 21.28 -13.45
N PRO A 201 19.18 20.59 -14.60
CA PRO A 201 19.97 21.02 -15.76
C PRO A 201 19.48 22.35 -16.33
N LEU A 202 18.17 22.58 -16.33
CA LEU A 202 17.59 23.84 -16.79
C LEU A 202 18.05 25.01 -15.90
N ALA A 203 17.97 24.86 -14.59
CA ALA A 203 18.42 25.85 -13.61
C ALA A 203 19.93 26.09 -13.73
N ALA A 204 20.73 25.03 -13.89
CA ALA A 204 22.17 25.14 -14.09
C ALA A 204 22.52 25.88 -15.40
N GLY A 205 21.80 25.60 -16.49
CA GLY A 205 21.96 26.28 -17.77
C GLY A 205 21.60 27.76 -17.70
N LEU A 206 20.50 28.11 -17.03
CA LEU A 206 20.10 29.50 -16.79
C LEU A 206 21.11 30.23 -15.91
N ALA A 207 21.60 29.61 -14.84
CA ALA A 207 22.62 30.20 -13.97
C ALA A 207 23.94 30.45 -14.71
N ALA A 208 24.38 29.51 -15.56
CA ALA A 208 25.57 29.68 -16.39
C ALA A 208 25.39 30.82 -17.41
N TRP A 209 24.20 30.94 -17.99
CA TRP A 209 23.86 32.02 -18.92
C TRP A 209 23.86 33.40 -18.26
N ASP A 210 23.29 33.52 -17.07
CA ASP A 210 23.27 34.77 -16.31
C ASP A 210 24.69 35.19 -15.90
N ALA A 211 25.53 34.24 -15.48
CA ALA A 211 26.94 34.47 -15.19
C ALA A 211 27.72 35.00 -16.41
N LEU A 212 27.45 34.49 -17.61
CA LEU A 212 28.08 34.97 -18.86
C LEU A 212 27.63 36.38 -19.26
N ARG A 213 26.43 36.80 -18.85
CA ARG A 213 25.88 38.13 -19.16
C ARG A 213 26.29 39.22 -18.16
N GLY A 214 27.06 38.89 -17.13
CA GLY A 214 27.59 39.85 -16.17
C GLY A 214 26.51 40.53 -15.32
N LYS A 215 25.32 39.93 -15.20
CA LYS A 215 24.26 40.37 -14.30
C LYS A 215 24.40 39.62 -12.98
N SER A 216 25.44 39.95 -12.21
CA SER A 216 25.65 39.46 -10.85
C SER A 216 25.60 40.61 -9.87
#